data_AF-A0A7W8DLX5-F1
#
_entry.id   AF-A0A7W8DLX5-F1
#
_cell.length_a   1.000
_cell.length_b   1.000
_cell.length_c   1.000
_cell.angle_alpha   90.00
_cell.angle_beta   90.00
_cell.angle_gamma   90.00
#
_symmetry.space_group_name_H-M   'P 1'
#
loop_
_entity.id
_entity.type
_entity.pdbx_description
1 polymer ?
#
loop_
_entity_poly.entity_id
_entity_poly.type
_entity_poly.pdbx_seq_one_letter_code
_entity_poly.pdbx_strand_id
1 'polypeptide(L)' 'MTYLEFKAAIQQHLQRSRSGATWVELRDQLGLPYERACPEWTRRLEEDIGLERRKGAGRALVWGLGKR' A
#
# COMPACT_ATOMS: atom_id res chain seq x y z
N MET A 1 -5.63 11.50 9.68
CA MET A 1 -6.02 10.60 8.58
C MET A 1 -6.74 9.39 9.15
N THR A 2 -7.85 8.96 8.57
CA THR A 2 -8.57 7.74 8.99
C THR A 2 -8.14 6.52 8.18
N TYR A 3 -8.46 5.31 8.64
CA TYR A 3 -8.21 4.08 7.88
C TYR A 3 -8.90 4.10 6.51
N LEU A 4 -10.10 4.67 6.40
CA LEU A 4 -10.83 4.74 5.13
C LEU A 4 -10.11 5.63 4.12
N GLU A 5 -9.59 6.78 4.56
CA GLU A 5 -8.81 7.66 3.69
C GLU A 5 -7.48 7.04 3.29
N PHE A 6 -6.79 6.39 4.23
CA PHE A 6 -5.58 5.62 3.96
C PHE A 6 -5.82 4.57 2.89
N LYS A 7 -6.85 3.74 3.09
CA LYS A 7 -7.24 2.68 2.17
C LYS A 7 -7.57 3.24 0.80
N ALA A 8 -8.39 4.28 0.73
CA ALA A 8 -8.80 4.87 -0.54
C ALA A 8 -7.58 5.41 -1.32
N ALA A 9 -6.68 6.13 -0.66
CA ALA A 9 -5.47 6.68 -1.27
C ALA A 9 -4.53 5.57 -1.79
N ILE A 10 -4.23 4.57 -0.96
CA ILE A 10 -3.40 3.42 -1.34
C ILE A 10 -4.05 2.65 -2.50
N GLN A 11 -5.34 2.34 -2.39
CA GLN A 11 -6.08 1.60 -3.41
C GLN A 11 -6.11 2.35 -4.75
N GLN A 12 -6.36 3.66 -4.75
CA GLN A 12 -6.34 4.46 -5.98
C GLN A 12 -4.95 4.51 -6.60
N HIS A 13 -3.91 4.65 -5.79
CA HIS A 13 -2.53 4.63 -6.28
C HIS A 13 -2.17 3.27 -6.88
N LEU A 14 -2.44 2.17 -6.18
CA LEU A 14 -2.11 0.81 -6.63
C LEU A 14 -2.95 0.37 -7.84
N GLN A 15 -4.19 0.85 -7.99
CA GLN A 15 -4.98 0.62 -9.21
C GLN A 15 -4.35 1.29 -10.44
N ARG A 16 -3.76 2.47 -10.28
CA ARG A 16 -3.05 3.18 -11.35
C ARG A 16 -1.67 2.55 -11.62
N SER A 17 -1.00 2.12 -10.56
CA SER A 17 0.33 1.51 -10.60
C SER A 17 0.24 -0.02 -10.73
N ARG A 18 0.11 -0.51 -11.97
CA ARG A 18 0.05 -1.96 -12.29
C ARG A 18 1.23 -2.78 -11.75
N SER A 19 2.39 -2.16 -11.59
CA SER A 19 3.60 -2.81 -11.05
C SER A 19 3.61 -2.90 -9.52
N GLY A 20 2.66 -2.24 -8.85
CA GLY A 20 2.72 -1.97 -7.41
C GLY A 20 3.64 -0.81 -7.07
N ALA A 21 3.74 -0.49 -5.79
CA ALA A 21 4.60 0.56 -5.25
C ALA A 21 5.15 0.13 -3.89
N THR A 22 6.34 0.57 -3.51
CA THR A 22 6.86 0.32 -2.17
C THR A 22 6.18 1.21 -1.13
N TRP A 23 6.24 0.84 0.16
CA TRP A 23 5.73 1.71 1.23
C TRP A 23 6.32 3.12 1.19
N VAL A 24 7.62 3.23 0.88
CA VAL A 24 8.32 4.52 0.80
C VAL A 24 7.76 5.38 -0.33
N GLU A 25 7.54 4.79 -1.51
CA GLU A 25 6.92 5.49 -2.64
C GLU A 25 5.49 5.87 -2.34
N LEU A 26 4.69 4.98 -1.75
CA LEU A 26 3.32 5.29 -1.35
C LEU A 26 3.28 6.44 -0.34
N ARG A 27 4.16 6.41 0.66
CA ARG A 27 4.28 7.49 1.65
C ARG A 27 4.67 8.81 1.00
N ASP A 28 5.66 8.80 0.11
CA ASP A 28 6.16 10.00 -0.56
C ASP A 28 5.11 10.59 -1.52
N GLN A 29 4.55 9.76 -2.39
CA GLN A 29 3.53 10.14 -3.37
C GLN A 29 2.21 10.59 -2.74
N LEU A 30 1.81 9.97 -1.62
CA LEU A 30 0.57 10.30 -0.93
C LEU A 30 0.79 11.29 0.22
N GLY A 31 2.02 11.75 0.46
CA GLY A 31 2.36 12.69 1.53
C GLY A 31 1.98 12.20 2.93
N LEU A 32 2.13 10.89 3.19
CA LEU A 32 1.67 10.30 4.44
C LEU A 32 2.58 10.71 5.61
N PRO A 33 2.02 11.14 6.76
CA PRO A 33 2.80 11.58 7.92
C PRO A 33 3.42 10.42 8.72
N TYR A 34 3.38 9.20 8.20
CA TYR A 34 3.81 7.99 8.90
C TYR A 34 5.18 7.51 8.39
N GLU A 35 6.13 7.33 9.29
CA GLU A 35 7.43 6.73 8.91
C GLU A 35 7.28 5.28 8.44
N ARG A 36 6.42 4.49 9.11
CA ARG A 36 6.20 3.07 8.84
C ARG A 36 4.71 2.77 8.70
N ALA A 37 4.38 1.79 7.85
CA ALA A 37 3.00 1.33 7.73
C ALA A 37 2.55 0.66 9.03
N CYS A 38 1.37 1.04 9.53
CA CYS A 38 0.77 0.36 10.67
C CYS A 38 0.45 -1.11 10.29
N PRO A 39 0.93 -2.11 11.05
CA PRO A 39 0.71 -3.51 10.71
C PRO A 39 -0.78 -3.89 10.75
N GLU A 40 -1.56 -3.28 11.65
CA GLU A 40 -3.00 -3.49 11.75
C GLU A 40 -3.76 -3.01 10.50
N TRP A 41 -3.41 -1.82 10.00
CA TRP A 41 -4.00 -1.29 8.78
C TRP A 41 -3.55 -2.06 7.55
N THR A 42 -2.27 -2.46 7.51
CA THR A 42 -1.74 -3.31 6.43
C THR A 42 -2.55 -4.59 6.34
N ARG A 43 -2.77 -5.27 7.47
CA ARG A 43 -3.54 -6.52 7.53
C ARG A 43 -4.99 -6.32 7.09
N ARG A 44 -5.62 -5.23 7.52
CA ARG A 44 -6.95 -4.86 7.04
C ARG A 44 -6.99 -4.60 5.53
N LEU A 45 -5.97 -3.98 4.95
CA LEU A 45 -5.90 -3.78 3.49
C LEU A 45 -5.78 -5.12 2.74
N GLU A 46 -5.05 -6.08 3.29
CA GLU A 46 -4.94 -7.43 2.73
C GLU A 46 -6.32 -8.10 2.65
N GLU A 47 -7.15 -7.94 3.66
CA GLU A 47 -8.51 -8.49 3.70
C GLU A 47 -9.52 -7.68 2.86
N ASP A 48 -9.42 -6.36 2.89
CA ASP A 48 -10.44 -5.46 2.37
C ASP A 48 -10.27 -5.19 0.87
N ILE A 49 -9.05 -4.85 0.44
CA ILE A 49 -8.74 -4.53 -0.96
C ILE A 49 -7.92 -5.63 -1.66
N GLY A 50 -7.62 -6.74 -0.97
CA GLY A 50 -6.76 -7.79 -1.51
C GLY A 50 -5.32 -7.31 -1.70
N LEU A 51 -4.82 -6.47 -0.79
CA LEU A 51 -3.43 -6.00 -0.84
C LEU A 51 -2.48 -7.21 -0.80
N GLU A 52 -1.52 -7.24 -1.71
CA GLU A 52 -0.46 -8.23 -1.74
C GLU A 52 0.91 -7.57 -1.57
N ARG A 53 1.74 -8.15 -0.70
CA ARG A 53 3.12 -7.70 -0.47
C ARG A 53 4.07 -8.68 -1.13
N ARG A 54 4.69 -8.27 -2.22
CA ARG A 54 5.69 -9.04 -2.95
C ARG A 54 7.08 -8.53 -2.64
N LYS A 55 8.09 -9.41 -2.66
CA LYS A 55 9.49 -8.96 -2.56
C LYS A 55 9.80 -8.12 -3.81
N GLY A 56 10.17 -6.87 -3.59
CA GLY A 56 10.58 -5.97 -4.66
C GLY A 56 12.03 -6.17 -5.08
N ALA A 57 12.53 -5.22 -5.87
CA ALA A 57 13.96 -5.08 -6.13
C ALA A 57 14.68 -4.67 -4.84
N GLY A 58 15.15 -5.65 -4.06
CA GLY A 58 15.95 -5.45 -2.85
C GLY A 58 15.21 -5.81 -1.55
N ARG A 59 15.45 -5.02 -0.49
CA ARG A 59 14.88 -5.27 0.86
C ARG A 59 13.46 -4.71 1.04
N ALA A 60 12.98 -3.91 0.09
CA ALA A 60 11.67 -3.30 0.16
C ALA A 60 10.57 -4.26 -0.31
N LEU A 61 9.45 -4.27 0.41
CA LEU A 61 8.24 -4.96 -0.01
C LEU A 61 7.47 -4.03 -0.95
N VAL A 62 7.15 -4.55 -2.13
CA VAL A 62 6.27 -3.89 -3.11
C VAL A 62 4.85 -4.30 -2.79
N TRP A 63 4.02 -3.29 -2.58
CA TRP A 63 2.60 -3.42 -2.33
C TRP A 63 1.89 -3.38 -3.68
N GLY A 64 1.00 -4.32 -3.92
CA GLY A 64 0.17 -4.39 -5.12
C GLY A 64 -1.24 -4.84 -4.77
N LEU A 65 -2.16 -4.75 -5.72
CA LEU A 65 -3.47 -5.37 -5.58
C LEU A 65 -3.41 -6.74 -6.23
N GLY A 66 -3.82 -7.77 -5.49
CA GLY A 66 -3.92 -9.10 -6.05
C GLY A 66 -4.99 -9.16 -7.11
N LYS A 67 -4.62 -9.63 -8.31
CA LYS A 67 -5.58 -9.90 -9.37
C LYS A 67 -6.56 -10.96 -8.85
N ARG A 68 -7.81 -10.57 -8.61
CA ARG A 68 -8.93 -11.51 -8.71
C ARG A 68 -9.14 -11.89 -10.18
#